data_AF-A0A410G6S1-F1
#
_entry.id   AF-A0A410G6S1-F1
#
_cell.length_a   1.000
_cell.length_b   1.000
_cell.length_c   1.000
_cell.angle_alpha   90.00
_cell.angle_beta   90.00
_cell.angle_gamma   90.00
#
_symmetry.space_group_name_H-M   'P 1'
#
loop_
_entity.id
_entity.type
_entity.pdbx_description
1 polymer ?
#
loop_
_entity_poly.entity_id
_entity_poly.type
_entity_poly.pdbx_seq_one_letter_code
_entity_poly.pdbx_strand_id
1 'polypeptide(L)'
;MRQINRILKITNVNFPEISFITNSGEHRMLNLKNHFEKLELKRDDFGYNVIADREVFNNVNLVDNALTWKEIVKVVPLPNGEIFNAYFQLDPILTIENSINDESIVGKINLGEQLKDIRKSLNLSQEELGKRVGSNKQYISKLENNKTDPEFKTLKKIFEVGLNKNIFIAHYGEEDDNILESLSNSFFKQKFLTWAEGKKGDLELIEGFSEEIKLLFIKNNIRTTYEMSVLNLAELTSIIGDTEIDYKYDFPDSWITQARFIYFSDWLNAVKLQRSLSANISDSISSKIEKIAKRDLMEDIFIID
;
A
#
# COMPACT_ATOMS: atom_id res chain seq x y z
N MET A 1 17.51 28.36 5.71
CA MET A 1 18.15 27.23 6.43
C MET A 1 19.05 26.53 5.42
N ARG A 2 20.37 26.40 5.64
CA ARG A 2 21.22 25.64 4.69
C ARG A 2 20.69 24.20 4.67
N GLN A 3 20.31 23.72 3.49
CA GLN A 3 19.82 22.35 3.32
C GLN A 3 20.97 21.42 3.72
N ILE A 4 20.77 20.64 4.78
CA ILE A 4 21.79 19.71 5.25
C ILE A 4 21.71 18.50 4.32
N ASN A 5 22.48 18.49 3.23
CA ASN A 5 22.48 17.39 2.28
C ASN A 5 23.24 16.20 2.89
N ARG A 6 22.54 15.06 3.06
CA ARG A 6 23.07 13.84 3.67
C ARG A 6 22.70 12.64 2.81
N ILE A 7 23.62 11.70 2.68
CA ILE A 7 23.36 10.40 2.05
C ILE A 7 22.92 9.44 3.17
N LEU A 8 21.71 8.91 3.09
CA LEU A 8 21.12 8.05 4.14
C LEU A 8 21.40 6.57 3.94
N LYS A 9 21.43 6.10 2.68
CA LYS A 9 21.57 4.69 2.35
C LYS A 9 22.13 4.52 0.94
N ILE A 10 23.05 3.58 0.75
CA ILE A 10 23.47 3.11 -0.58
C ILE A 10 22.46 2.05 -1.03
N THR A 11 21.88 2.22 -2.21
CA THR A 11 20.88 1.29 -2.77
C THR A 11 21.46 0.33 -3.78
N ASN A 12 22.49 0.75 -4.54
CA ASN A 12 23.12 -0.10 -5.52
C ASN A 12 24.57 0.35 -5.79
N VAL A 13 25.45 -0.60 -6.11
CA VAL A 13 26.86 -0.35 -6.40
C VAL A 13 27.23 -1.11 -7.67
N ASN A 14 27.34 -0.39 -8.79
CA ASN A 14 27.58 -0.96 -10.11
C ASN A 14 28.62 -0.11 -10.84
N PHE A 15 29.90 -0.47 -10.75
CA PHE A 15 30.99 0.32 -11.34
C PHE A 15 30.69 0.85 -12.76
N PRO A 16 30.85 2.17 -13.03
CA PRO A 16 31.38 3.22 -12.15
C PRO A 16 30.30 3.99 -11.36
N GLU A 17 29.10 3.44 -11.21
CA GLU A 17 27.91 4.10 -10.68
C GLU A 17 27.55 3.62 -9.26
N ILE A 18 27.08 4.57 -8.44
CA ILE A 18 26.59 4.32 -7.08
C ILE A 18 25.23 4.97 -6.97
N SER A 19 24.20 4.18 -6.66
CA SER A 19 22.87 4.69 -6.33
C SER A 19 22.70 4.80 -4.83
N PHE A 20 22.03 5.86 -4.37
CA PHE A 20 21.81 6.13 -2.96
C PHE A 20 20.55 6.98 -2.72
N ILE A 21 20.09 7.01 -1.46
CA ILE A 21 18.96 7.80 -0.99
C ILE A 21 19.47 8.99 -0.19
N THR A 22 18.98 10.19 -0.49
CA THR A 22 19.30 11.41 0.27
C THR A 22 18.36 11.60 1.46
N ASN A 23 18.65 12.56 2.32
CA ASN A 23 17.73 12.96 3.39
C ASN A 23 16.45 13.69 2.93
N SER A 24 16.36 14.10 1.65
CA SER A 24 15.08 14.50 1.05
C SER A 24 14.23 13.29 0.62
N GLY A 25 14.77 12.07 0.70
CA GLY A 25 14.14 10.86 0.19
C GLY A 25 14.35 10.65 -1.31
N GLU A 26 15.13 11.51 -1.97
CA GLU A 26 15.45 11.35 -3.39
C GLU A 26 16.37 10.16 -3.61
N HIS A 27 16.01 9.32 -4.57
CA HIS A 27 16.89 8.29 -5.12
C HIS A 27 17.77 8.92 -6.19
N ARG A 28 19.08 8.88 -5.99
CA ARG A 28 20.06 9.51 -6.88
C ARG A 28 21.12 8.50 -7.30
N MET A 29 21.68 8.72 -8.48
CA MET A 29 22.76 7.93 -9.05
C MET A 29 23.95 8.83 -9.36
N LEU A 30 25.12 8.50 -8.80
CA LEU A 30 26.38 9.17 -9.07
C LEU A 30 27.24 8.30 -9.99
N ASN A 31 27.64 8.85 -11.14
CA ASN A 31 28.75 8.30 -11.90
C ASN A 31 30.07 8.86 -11.34
N LEU A 32 30.85 8.00 -10.71
CA LEU A 32 32.02 8.44 -9.93
C LEU A 32 33.16 8.97 -10.81
N LYS A 33 33.30 8.46 -12.04
CA LYS A 33 34.31 8.95 -13.00
C LYS A 33 34.02 10.40 -13.37
N ASN A 34 32.77 10.69 -13.77
CA ASN A 34 32.34 12.04 -14.10
C ASN A 34 32.47 12.99 -12.90
N HIS A 35 32.22 12.48 -11.69
CA HIS A 35 32.41 13.25 -10.47
C HIS A 35 33.87 13.64 -10.24
N PHE A 36 34.81 12.69 -10.39
CA PHE A 36 36.24 12.97 -10.23
C PHE A 36 36.77 13.92 -11.29
N GLU A 37 36.30 13.81 -12.53
CA GLU A 37 36.62 14.77 -13.60
C GLU A 37 36.19 16.20 -13.23
N LYS A 38 34.97 16.37 -12.70
CA LYS A 38 34.47 17.68 -12.24
C LYS A 38 35.24 18.25 -11.04
N LEU A 39 35.77 17.38 -10.18
CA LEU A 39 36.63 17.76 -9.05
C LEU A 39 38.09 17.97 -9.46
N GLU A 40 38.44 17.75 -10.73
CA GLU A 40 39.81 17.81 -11.25
C GLU A 40 40.80 16.88 -10.50
N LEU A 41 40.30 15.76 -9.96
CA LEU A 41 41.09 14.74 -9.26
C LEU A 41 42.05 14.03 -10.24
N LYS A 42 43.31 13.92 -9.85
CA LYS A 42 44.42 13.34 -10.63
C LYS A 42 44.83 11.98 -10.09
N ARG A 43 45.56 11.21 -10.90
CA ARG A 43 45.98 9.83 -10.59
C ARG A 43 46.74 9.66 -9.27
N ASP A 44 47.53 10.66 -8.91
CA ASP A 44 48.36 10.63 -7.69
C ASP A 44 47.62 11.19 -6.46
N ASP A 45 46.40 11.68 -6.63
CA ASP A 45 45.62 12.23 -5.53
C ASP A 45 45.06 11.12 -4.62
N PHE A 46 44.91 11.46 -3.34
CA PHE A 46 44.36 10.56 -2.33
C PHE A 46 42.96 10.10 -2.72
N GLY A 47 42.79 8.78 -2.86
CA GLY A 47 41.51 8.15 -3.20
C GLY A 47 41.21 8.02 -4.69
N TYR A 48 42.09 8.47 -5.59
CA TYR A 48 41.88 8.29 -7.03
C TYR A 48 41.74 6.81 -7.43
N ASN A 49 42.40 5.91 -6.71
CA ASN A 49 42.36 4.46 -6.96
C ASN A 49 40.95 3.86 -6.90
N VAL A 50 39.98 4.51 -6.24
CA VAL A 50 38.58 4.07 -6.23
C VAL A 50 38.01 3.91 -7.65
N ILE A 51 38.39 4.76 -8.60
CA ILE A 51 37.91 4.65 -9.99
C ILE A 51 38.84 3.80 -10.89
N ALA A 52 40.00 3.41 -10.37
CA ALA A 52 41.00 2.60 -11.09
C ALA A 52 40.84 1.10 -10.80
N ASP A 53 40.32 0.74 -9.61
CA ASP A 53 40.15 -0.64 -9.16
C ASP A 53 38.68 -0.91 -8.78
N ARG A 54 38.08 -1.91 -9.42
CA ARG A 54 36.68 -2.28 -9.23
C ARG A 54 36.45 -2.95 -7.87
N GLU A 55 37.40 -3.68 -7.32
CA GLU A 55 37.27 -4.31 -6.00
C GLU A 55 37.23 -3.22 -4.92
N VAL A 56 38.17 -2.26 -5.02
CA VAL A 56 38.19 -1.09 -4.14
C VAL A 56 36.90 -0.28 -4.28
N PHE A 57 36.44 -0.03 -5.51
CA PHE A 57 35.17 0.66 -5.74
C PHE A 57 33.99 0.03 -4.98
N ASN A 58 33.87 -1.30 -5.08
CA ASN A 58 32.75 -2.05 -4.51
C ASN A 58 32.72 -2.01 -2.97
N ASN A 59 33.85 -1.71 -2.32
CA ASN A 59 33.96 -1.58 -0.87
C ASN A 59 33.50 -0.21 -0.33
N VAL A 60 32.69 0.53 -1.11
CA VAL A 60 32.07 1.77 -0.65
C VAL A 60 31.15 1.50 0.55
N ASN A 61 31.25 2.36 1.55
CA ASN A 61 30.45 2.31 2.77
C ASN A 61 29.89 3.69 3.07
N LEU A 62 28.89 3.73 3.96
CA LEU A 62 28.37 4.97 4.50
C LEU A 62 29.02 5.25 5.87
N VAL A 63 29.70 6.38 6.01
CA VAL A 63 30.22 6.89 7.28
C VAL A 63 29.78 8.35 7.41
N ASP A 64 29.16 8.70 8.53
CA ASP A 64 28.65 10.06 8.80
C ASP A 64 27.80 10.67 7.67
N ASN A 65 27.02 9.83 6.98
CA ASN A 65 26.15 10.19 5.85
C ASN A 65 26.89 10.58 4.56
N ALA A 66 28.07 10.02 4.35
CA ALA A 66 28.88 10.22 3.16
C ALA A 66 29.45 8.90 2.60
N LEU A 67 29.64 8.85 1.28
CA LEU A 67 30.28 7.72 0.61
C LEU A 67 31.76 7.68 0.99
N THR A 68 32.20 6.56 1.57
CA THR A 68 33.50 6.41 2.22
C THR A 68 34.12 5.07 1.88
N TRP A 69 35.42 5.06 1.58
CA TRP A 69 36.22 3.86 1.36
C TRP A 69 37.21 3.68 2.51
N LYS A 70 36.85 2.81 3.47
CA LYS A 70 37.64 2.60 4.71
C LYS A 70 39.02 1.99 4.47
N GLU A 71 39.19 1.27 3.37
CA GLU A 71 40.47 0.67 2.97
C GLU A 71 41.49 1.73 2.51
N ILE A 72 40.99 2.88 2.07
CA ILE A 72 41.83 4.01 1.67
C ILE A 72 41.96 4.93 2.87
N VAL A 73 43.03 4.74 3.62
CA VAL A 73 43.30 5.47 4.86
C VAL A 73 44.59 6.25 4.77
N LYS A 74 44.53 7.50 5.26
CA LYS A 74 45.70 8.32 5.54
C LYS A 74 45.87 8.41 7.06
N VAL A 75 46.98 7.88 7.55
CA VAL A 75 47.35 7.91 8.97
C VAL A 75 47.95 9.28 9.28
N VAL A 76 47.31 10.03 10.18
CA VAL A 76 47.71 11.37 10.59
C VAL A 76 48.11 11.34 12.06
N PRO A 77 49.40 11.49 12.40
CA PRO A 77 49.83 11.61 13.79
C PRO A 77 49.39 12.96 14.36
N LEU A 78 48.75 12.94 15.53
CA LEU A 78 48.31 14.13 16.24
C LEU A 78 49.37 14.59 17.27
N PRO A 79 49.42 15.89 17.62
CA PRO A 79 50.42 16.42 18.57
C PRO A 79 50.39 15.79 19.96
N ASN A 80 49.26 15.20 20.37
CA ASN A 80 49.07 14.52 21.65
C ASN A 80 49.57 13.05 21.63
N GLY A 81 50.11 12.57 20.50
CA GLY A 81 50.55 11.19 20.32
C GLY A 81 49.46 10.22 19.86
N GLU A 82 48.22 10.68 19.71
CA GLU A 82 47.14 9.88 19.12
C GLU A 82 47.28 9.80 17.60
N ILE A 83 46.67 8.78 17.00
CA ILE A 83 46.65 8.58 15.56
C ILE A 83 45.23 8.83 15.05
N PHE A 84 45.09 9.75 14.10
CA PHE A 84 43.85 9.98 13.38
C PHE A 84 43.88 9.27 12.02
N ASN A 85 42.95 8.35 11.81
CA ASN A 85 42.79 7.67 10.52
C ASN A 85 41.78 8.43 9.66
N ALA A 86 42.29 9.17 8.67
CA ALA A 86 41.45 9.86 7.69
C ALA A 86 41.10 8.90 6.54
N TYR A 87 39.85 8.46 6.48
CA TYR A 87 39.36 7.65 5.37
C TYR A 87 39.06 8.52 4.14
N PHE A 88 39.21 7.95 2.95
CA PHE A 88 38.76 8.63 1.74
C PHE A 88 37.23 8.68 1.70
N GLN A 89 36.70 9.89 1.70
CA GLN A 89 35.27 10.18 1.80
C GLN A 89 34.91 11.29 0.81
N LEU A 90 33.77 11.16 0.15
CA LEU A 90 33.25 12.21 -0.73
C LEU A 90 32.41 13.20 0.05
N ASP A 91 32.51 14.47 -0.31
CA ASP A 91 31.65 15.51 0.25
C ASP A 91 30.18 15.24 -0.18
N PRO A 92 29.24 15.09 0.77
CA PRO A 92 27.84 14.79 0.46
C PRO A 92 27.16 15.85 -0.41
N ILE A 93 27.53 17.13 -0.27
CA ILE A 93 26.91 18.23 -1.01
C ILE A 93 27.28 18.10 -2.48
N LEU A 94 28.57 18.06 -2.79
CA LEU A 94 29.09 17.93 -4.15
C LEU A 94 28.71 16.59 -4.78
N THR A 95 28.61 15.53 -3.97
CA THR A 95 28.12 14.22 -4.43
C THR A 95 26.68 14.32 -4.91
N ILE A 96 25.80 14.94 -4.12
CA ILE A 96 24.38 15.11 -4.46
C ILE A 96 24.22 16.04 -5.66
N GLU A 97 24.94 17.16 -5.71
CA GLU A 97 24.91 18.10 -6.84
C GLU A 97 25.36 17.48 -8.17
N ASN A 98 26.31 16.55 -8.13
CA ASN A 98 26.85 15.89 -9.31
C ASN A 98 26.16 14.58 -9.70
N SER A 99 25.21 14.12 -8.89
CA SER A 99 24.38 12.95 -9.20
C SER A 99 23.13 13.33 -9.98
N ILE A 100 22.49 12.35 -10.60
CA ILE A 100 21.20 12.50 -11.29
C ILE A 100 20.11 11.74 -10.54
N ASN A 101 18.82 12.04 -10.79
CA ASN A 101 17.73 11.26 -10.23
C ASN A 101 17.75 9.84 -10.82
N ASP A 102 17.67 8.82 -9.97
CA ASP A 102 17.64 7.42 -10.38
C ASP A 102 16.20 7.00 -10.72
N GLU A 103 15.75 7.37 -11.92
CA GLU A 103 14.39 7.07 -12.39
C GLU A 103 14.08 5.57 -12.48
N SER A 104 15.12 4.71 -12.54
CA SER A 104 14.94 3.25 -12.56
C SER A 104 14.35 2.71 -11.26
N ILE A 105 14.56 3.41 -10.13
CA ILE A 105 13.96 3.09 -8.83
C ILE A 105 12.63 3.84 -8.62
N VAL A 106 12.53 5.09 -9.12
CA VAL A 106 11.31 5.91 -9.03
C VAL A 106 10.17 5.39 -9.93
N GLY A 107 10.49 4.52 -10.90
CA GLY A 107 9.57 4.00 -11.91
C GLY A 107 8.36 3.19 -11.42
N LYS A 108 8.16 2.96 -10.12
CA LYS A 108 7.01 2.16 -9.66
C LYS A 108 5.71 2.94 -9.46
N ILE A 109 5.72 4.24 -9.12
CA ILE A 109 4.47 4.99 -8.88
C ILE A 109 4.61 6.48 -9.25
N ASN A 110 4.12 6.87 -10.42
CA ASN A 110 3.98 8.28 -10.81
C ASN A 110 2.62 8.84 -10.32
N LEU A 111 2.60 9.40 -9.11
CA LEU A 111 1.39 9.95 -8.49
C LEU A 111 0.74 11.05 -9.34
N GLY A 112 1.54 11.93 -9.96
CA GLY A 112 1.04 13.03 -10.78
C GLY A 112 0.29 12.54 -12.03
N GLU A 113 0.82 11.52 -12.69
CA GLU A 113 0.19 10.87 -13.84
C GLU A 113 -1.09 10.13 -13.45
N GLN A 114 -1.07 9.36 -12.36
CA GLN A 114 -2.26 8.69 -11.83
C GLN A 114 -3.38 9.69 -11.50
N LEU A 115 -3.03 10.82 -10.86
CA LEU A 115 -4.00 11.87 -10.58
C LEU A 115 -4.62 12.43 -11.86
N LYS A 116 -3.80 12.70 -12.87
CA LYS A 116 -4.22 13.23 -14.17
C LYS A 116 -5.20 12.28 -14.87
N ASP A 117 -4.93 10.99 -14.81
CA ASP A 117 -5.77 9.96 -15.44
C ASP A 117 -7.11 9.80 -14.72
N ILE A 118 -7.10 9.75 -13.38
CA ILE A 118 -8.34 9.72 -12.59
C ILE A 118 -9.17 10.98 -12.88
N ARG A 119 -8.55 12.17 -12.86
CA ARG A 119 -9.25 13.43 -13.17
C ARG A 119 -9.90 13.39 -14.56
N LYS A 120 -9.16 12.92 -15.57
CA LYS A 120 -9.67 12.80 -16.95
C LYS A 120 -10.80 11.78 -17.07
N SER A 121 -10.73 10.63 -16.39
CA SER A 121 -11.81 9.64 -16.38
C SER A 121 -13.12 10.17 -15.78
N LEU A 122 -13.03 11.19 -14.92
CA LEU A 122 -14.17 11.92 -14.36
C LEU A 122 -14.59 13.13 -15.21
N ASN A 123 -14.00 13.33 -16.40
CA ASN A 123 -14.22 14.46 -17.29
C ASN A 123 -14.00 15.84 -16.65
N LEU A 124 -13.06 15.93 -15.70
CA LEU A 124 -12.75 17.19 -15.02
C LEU A 124 -11.55 17.89 -15.67
N SER A 125 -11.59 19.21 -15.77
CA SER A 125 -10.43 20.05 -16.05
C SER A 125 -9.58 20.25 -14.78
N GLN A 126 -8.32 20.65 -14.96
CA GLN A 126 -7.44 21.01 -13.83
C GLN A 126 -8.01 22.18 -13.01
N GLU A 127 -8.73 23.10 -13.67
CA GLU A 127 -9.34 24.24 -13.01
C GLU A 127 -10.55 23.82 -12.16
N GLU A 128 -11.38 22.92 -12.65
CA GLU A 128 -12.52 22.38 -11.89
C GLU A 128 -12.05 21.56 -10.69
N LEU A 129 -11.03 20.70 -10.86
CA LEU A 129 -10.45 19.97 -9.74
C LEU A 129 -9.87 20.95 -8.70
N GLY A 130 -9.14 21.97 -9.16
CA GLY A 130 -8.64 23.06 -8.31
C GLY A 130 -9.75 23.70 -7.49
N LYS A 131 -10.85 24.12 -8.14
CA LYS A 131 -12.02 24.72 -7.47
C LYS A 131 -12.63 23.79 -6.42
N ARG A 132 -12.82 22.50 -6.73
CA ARG A 132 -13.39 21.51 -5.79
C ARG A 132 -12.55 21.35 -4.51
N VAL A 133 -11.23 21.39 -4.65
CA VAL A 133 -10.31 21.17 -3.52
C VAL A 133 -9.85 22.49 -2.89
N GLY A 134 -10.41 23.64 -3.30
CA GLY A 134 -10.02 24.97 -2.82
C GLY A 134 -8.56 25.32 -3.15
N SER A 135 -8.10 24.96 -4.35
CA SER A 135 -6.77 25.26 -4.89
C SER A 135 -6.89 25.90 -6.29
N ASN A 136 -5.77 26.20 -6.93
CA ASN A 136 -5.74 26.80 -8.28
C ASN A 136 -5.28 25.80 -9.34
N LYS A 137 -5.59 26.11 -10.62
CA LYS A 137 -5.20 25.30 -11.79
C LYS A 137 -3.69 25.04 -11.84
N GLN A 138 -2.89 26.05 -11.50
CA GLN A 138 -1.43 25.99 -11.54
C GLN A 138 -0.88 24.96 -10.55
N TYR A 139 -1.46 24.86 -9.35
CA TYR A 139 -1.07 23.89 -8.34
C TYR A 139 -1.39 22.46 -8.80
N ILE A 140 -2.60 22.22 -9.30
CA ILE A 140 -3.00 20.92 -9.88
C ILE A 140 -2.06 20.55 -11.04
N SER A 141 -1.76 21.52 -11.93
CA SER A 141 -0.83 21.31 -13.03
C SER A 141 0.59 20.98 -12.57
N LYS A 142 1.12 21.66 -11.55
CA LYS A 142 2.44 21.34 -10.99
C LYS A 142 2.46 19.93 -10.40
N LEU A 143 1.40 19.55 -9.70
CA LEU A 143 1.29 18.24 -9.06
C LEU A 143 1.17 17.11 -10.09
N GLU A 144 0.37 17.30 -11.13
CA GLU A 144 0.24 16.33 -12.26
C GLU A 144 1.52 16.16 -13.09
N ASN A 145 2.45 17.11 -13.01
CA ASN A 145 3.73 17.07 -13.73
C ASN A 145 4.93 16.83 -12.79
N ASN A 146 4.69 16.33 -11.57
CA ASN A 146 5.72 16.06 -10.55
C ASN A 146 6.66 17.25 -10.29
N LYS A 147 6.12 18.47 -10.36
CA LYS A 147 6.83 19.72 -10.04
C LYS A 147 6.63 20.18 -8.61
N THR A 148 5.76 19.51 -7.85
CA THR A 148 5.55 19.76 -6.42
C THR A 148 5.02 18.49 -5.77
N ASP A 149 5.50 18.21 -4.57
CA ASP A 149 5.00 17.09 -3.76
C ASP A 149 3.91 17.60 -2.81
N PRO A 150 2.72 16.97 -2.78
CA PRO A 150 1.69 17.30 -1.82
C PRO A 150 1.97 16.68 -0.45
N GLU A 151 1.66 17.41 0.61
CA GLU A 151 1.49 16.78 1.92
C GLU A 151 0.35 15.76 1.89
N PHE A 152 0.43 14.72 2.73
CA PHE A 152 -0.58 13.67 2.78
C PHE A 152 -2.01 14.22 3.00
N LYS A 153 -2.18 15.23 3.86
CA LYS A 153 -3.48 15.89 4.07
C LYS A 153 -4.04 16.51 2.80
N THR A 154 -3.17 17.14 2.00
CA THR A 154 -3.55 17.75 0.72
C THR A 154 -3.89 16.68 -0.30
N LEU A 155 -3.11 15.61 -0.35
CA LEU A 155 -3.38 14.47 -1.21
C LEU A 155 -4.73 13.82 -0.88
N LYS A 156 -4.99 13.55 0.40
CA LYS A 156 -6.28 13.03 0.89
C LYS A 156 -7.44 13.92 0.47
N LYS A 157 -7.32 15.24 0.65
CA LYS A 157 -8.32 16.21 0.20
C LYS A 157 -8.57 16.13 -1.31
N ILE A 158 -7.50 16.02 -2.11
CA ILE A 158 -7.63 15.93 -3.57
C ILE A 158 -8.44 14.69 -3.97
N PHE A 159 -8.15 13.53 -3.39
CA PHE A 159 -8.83 12.30 -3.74
C PHE A 159 -10.25 12.25 -3.18
N GLU A 160 -10.44 12.48 -1.87
CA GLU A 160 -11.74 12.30 -1.22
C GLU A 160 -12.74 13.39 -1.59
N VAL A 161 -12.29 14.65 -1.68
CA VAL A 161 -13.16 15.80 -1.94
C VAL A 161 -13.15 16.19 -3.43
N GLY A 162 -12.00 16.12 -4.08
CA GLY A 162 -11.87 16.54 -5.48
C GLY A 162 -12.37 15.50 -6.48
N LEU A 163 -12.02 14.24 -6.24
CA LEU A 163 -12.25 13.12 -7.16
C LEU A 163 -13.33 12.14 -6.67
N ASN A 164 -13.85 12.30 -5.45
CA ASN A 164 -14.73 11.35 -4.78
C ASN A 164 -14.16 9.92 -4.80
N LYS A 165 -12.88 9.78 -4.45
CA LYS A 165 -12.15 8.51 -4.33
C LYS A 165 -11.62 8.34 -2.92
N ASN A 166 -11.66 7.12 -2.41
CA ASN A 166 -11.00 6.77 -1.16
C ASN A 166 -9.51 6.54 -1.41
N ILE A 167 -8.66 6.98 -0.48
CA ILE A 167 -7.22 6.69 -0.48
C ILE A 167 -6.91 5.59 0.52
N PHE A 168 -6.01 4.69 0.14
CA PHE A 168 -5.39 3.73 1.04
C PHE A 168 -3.87 3.75 0.84
N ILE A 169 -3.10 3.73 1.94
CA ILE A 169 -1.64 3.57 1.92
C ILE A 169 -1.35 2.16 2.41
N ALA A 170 -0.57 1.40 1.64
CA ALA A 170 -0.02 0.13 2.09
C ALA A 170 1.50 0.12 1.99
N HIS A 171 2.09 -0.76 2.80
CA HIS A 171 3.50 -1.08 2.79
C HIS A 171 3.63 -2.56 2.42
N TYR A 172 4.56 -2.90 1.52
CA TYR A 172 4.85 -4.27 1.10
C TYR A 172 6.36 -4.52 1.15
N GLY A 173 6.77 -5.76 1.40
CA GLY A 173 8.17 -6.18 1.36
C GLY A 173 8.70 -6.27 -0.07
N GLU A 174 10.02 -6.16 -0.24
CA GLU A 174 10.66 -6.30 -1.56
C GLU A 174 10.46 -7.69 -2.20
N GLU A 175 10.13 -8.71 -1.38
CA GLU A 175 9.90 -10.09 -1.78
C GLU A 175 8.41 -10.41 -2.07
N ASP A 176 7.51 -9.45 -1.89
CA ASP A 176 6.06 -9.65 -2.08
C ASP A 176 5.69 -9.49 -3.56
N ASP A 177 5.78 -10.58 -4.33
CA ASP A 177 5.39 -10.60 -5.76
C ASP A 177 3.89 -10.30 -5.99
N ASN A 178 3.05 -10.45 -4.95
CA ASN A 178 1.61 -10.17 -5.00
C ASN A 178 1.21 -9.00 -4.09
N ILE A 179 1.49 -7.79 -4.56
CA ILE A 179 1.14 -6.51 -3.92
C ILE A 179 -0.37 -6.42 -3.55
N LEU A 180 -1.25 -7.10 -4.28
CA LEU A 180 -2.70 -7.12 -4.01
C LEU A 180 -3.11 -8.01 -2.81
N GLU A 181 -2.29 -8.98 -2.41
CA GLU A 181 -2.55 -9.82 -1.24
C GLU A 181 -2.26 -9.07 0.07
N SER A 182 -1.28 -8.15 0.07
CA SER A 182 -0.91 -7.31 1.22
C SER A 182 -1.68 -5.99 1.31
N LEU A 183 -2.28 -5.53 0.21
CA LEU A 183 -3.11 -4.32 0.12
C LEU A 183 -4.52 -4.45 0.71
N SER A 184 -4.94 -5.66 1.11
CA SER A 184 -6.24 -5.85 1.72
C SER A 184 -6.24 -5.24 3.13
N ASN A 185 -6.82 -4.05 3.26
CA ASN A 185 -7.33 -3.51 4.53
C ASN A 185 -8.33 -4.45 5.24
N SER A 186 -8.66 -5.57 4.61
CA SER A 186 -9.49 -6.61 5.16
C SER A 186 -8.59 -7.59 5.90
N PHE A 187 -9.04 -7.98 7.11
CA PHE A 187 -8.50 -9.12 7.84
C PHE A 187 -8.49 -10.42 7.01
N PHE A 188 -9.22 -10.44 5.89
CA PHE A 188 -9.32 -11.57 4.98
C PHE A 188 -8.31 -11.52 3.83
N LYS A 189 -7.82 -12.69 3.43
CA LYS A 189 -6.94 -12.86 2.26
C LYS A 189 -7.66 -12.49 0.96
N GLN A 190 -6.89 -12.12 -0.08
CA GLN A 190 -7.45 -11.80 -1.40
C GLN A 190 -8.26 -12.96 -1.99
N LYS A 191 -7.79 -14.20 -1.88
CA LYS A 191 -8.54 -15.39 -2.33
C LYS A 191 -9.92 -15.49 -1.70
N PHE A 192 -10.04 -15.17 -0.40
CA PHE A 192 -11.33 -15.09 0.28
C PHE A 192 -12.19 -13.97 -0.32
N LEU A 193 -11.65 -12.77 -0.50
CA LEU A 193 -12.43 -11.65 -1.04
C LEU A 193 -12.94 -11.94 -2.46
N THR A 194 -12.11 -12.53 -3.32
CA THR A 194 -12.51 -12.94 -4.67
C THR A 194 -13.59 -14.02 -4.63
N TRP A 195 -13.44 -15.01 -3.75
CA TRP A 195 -14.45 -16.05 -3.53
C TRP A 195 -15.76 -15.46 -3.01
N ALA A 196 -15.70 -14.58 -2.02
CA ALA A 196 -16.85 -13.99 -1.36
C ALA A 196 -17.63 -13.10 -2.34
N GLU A 197 -16.93 -12.30 -3.16
CA GLU A 197 -17.54 -11.47 -4.19
C GLU A 197 -18.25 -12.31 -5.27
N GLY A 198 -17.65 -13.45 -5.65
CA GLY A 198 -18.28 -14.41 -6.57
C GLY A 198 -19.52 -15.10 -5.99
N LYS A 199 -19.61 -15.21 -4.66
CA LYS A 199 -20.71 -15.88 -3.95
C LYS A 199 -21.72 -14.94 -3.31
N LYS A 200 -21.52 -13.62 -3.34
CA LYS A 200 -22.33 -12.68 -2.56
C LYS A 200 -23.82 -12.74 -2.83
N GLY A 201 -24.25 -13.21 -4.00
CA GLY A 201 -25.66 -13.41 -4.31
C GLY A 201 -26.31 -14.61 -3.62
N ASP A 202 -25.55 -15.54 -3.03
CA ASP A 202 -26.09 -16.78 -2.47
C ASP A 202 -26.68 -16.59 -1.08
N LEU A 203 -27.96 -16.95 -0.93
CA LEU A 203 -28.67 -16.95 0.36
C LEU A 203 -28.07 -17.96 1.35
N GLU A 204 -27.32 -18.98 0.89
CA GLU A 204 -26.63 -19.93 1.78
C GLU A 204 -25.63 -19.23 2.72
N LEU A 205 -25.10 -18.06 2.32
CA LEU A 205 -24.17 -17.30 3.15
C LEU A 205 -24.80 -16.70 4.42
N ILE A 206 -26.13 -16.66 4.53
CA ILE A 206 -26.84 -16.15 5.71
C ILE A 206 -26.89 -17.24 6.80
N GLU A 207 -26.44 -16.89 8.01
CA GLU A 207 -26.52 -17.74 9.21
C GLU A 207 -27.99 -17.94 9.61
N GLY A 208 -28.37 -19.17 9.94
CA GLY A 208 -29.77 -19.56 10.18
C GLY A 208 -30.62 -19.72 8.92
N PHE A 209 -30.03 -19.61 7.72
CA PHE A 209 -30.76 -19.83 6.47
C PHE A 209 -30.56 -21.27 5.98
N SER A 210 -31.47 -22.17 6.39
CA SER A 210 -31.48 -23.58 6.00
C SER A 210 -32.01 -23.77 4.57
N GLU A 211 -31.87 -24.97 4.01
CA GLU A 211 -32.42 -25.29 2.68
C GLU A 211 -33.94 -25.15 2.61
N GLU A 212 -34.65 -25.51 3.69
CA GLU A 212 -36.11 -25.34 3.77
C GLU A 212 -36.50 -23.86 3.73
N ILE A 213 -35.78 -23.02 4.48
CA ILE A 213 -35.98 -21.57 4.48
C ILE A 213 -35.61 -20.98 3.10
N LYS A 214 -34.53 -21.47 2.47
CA LYS A 214 -34.14 -21.05 1.13
C LYS A 214 -35.26 -21.30 0.11
N LEU A 215 -35.90 -22.46 0.15
CA LEU A 215 -37.02 -22.79 -0.74
C LEU A 215 -38.24 -21.90 -0.48
N LEU A 216 -38.54 -21.57 0.78
CA LEU A 216 -39.60 -20.64 1.14
C LEU A 216 -39.40 -19.25 0.50
N PHE A 217 -38.19 -18.71 0.59
CA PHE A 217 -37.88 -17.38 0.04
C PHE A 217 -37.86 -17.39 -1.49
N ILE A 218 -37.35 -18.46 -2.11
CA ILE A 218 -37.39 -18.63 -3.57
C ILE A 218 -38.83 -18.64 -4.09
N LYS A 219 -39.76 -19.31 -3.38
CA LYS A 219 -41.21 -19.30 -3.71
C LYS A 219 -41.81 -17.90 -3.65
N ASN A 220 -41.26 -17.03 -2.82
CA ASN A 220 -41.65 -15.62 -2.66
C ASN A 220 -40.81 -14.65 -3.52
N ASN A 221 -40.15 -15.15 -4.59
CA ASN A 221 -39.32 -14.38 -5.51
C ASN A 221 -38.06 -13.73 -4.89
N ILE A 222 -37.60 -14.21 -3.74
CA ILE A 222 -36.36 -13.78 -3.12
C ILE A 222 -35.32 -14.88 -3.37
N ARG A 223 -34.46 -14.65 -4.37
CA ARG A 223 -33.51 -15.68 -4.85
C ARG A 223 -32.07 -15.39 -4.48
N THR A 224 -31.76 -14.13 -4.20
CA THR A 224 -30.42 -13.66 -3.86
C THR A 224 -30.44 -12.80 -2.62
N THR A 225 -29.26 -12.58 -2.06
CA THR A 225 -29.05 -11.63 -0.95
C THR A 225 -29.45 -10.20 -1.32
N TYR A 226 -29.47 -9.82 -2.61
CA TYR A 226 -29.95 -8.51 -3.04
C TYR A 226 -31.44 -8.35 -2.74
N GLU A 227 -32.28 -9.26 -3.23
CA GLU A 227 -33.73 -9.17 -2.99
C GLU A 227 -34.04 -9.25 -1.49
N MET A 228 -33.29 -10.05 -0.74
CA MET A 228 -33.40 -10.13 0.71
C MET A 228 -33.03 -8.81 1.41
N SER A 229 -32.00 -8.10 0.91
CA SER A 229 -31.46 -6.89 1.53
C SER A 229 -32.42 -5.68 1.47
N VAL A 230 -33.31 -5.66 0.47
CA VAL A 230 -34.27 -4.58 0.24
C VAL A 230 -35.60 -4.81 0.95
N LEU A 231 -35.81 -5.99 1.55
CA LEU A 231 -37.00 -6.26 2.35
C LEU A 231 -37.08 -5.34 3.57
N ASN A 232 -38.31 -5.02 3.95
CA ASN A 232 -38.62 -4.45 5.25
C ASN A 232 -39.13 -5.53 6.23
N LEU A 233 -39.24 -5.15 7.51
CA LEU A 233 -39.63 -6.08 8.57
C LEU A 233 -41.05 -6.64 8.36
N ALA A 234 -41.98 -5.84 7.84
CA ALA A 234 -43.36 -6.27 7.60
C ALA A 234 -43.44 -7.35 6.51
N GLU A 235 -42.71 -7.16 5.41
CA GLU A 235 -42.58 -8.14 4.33
C GLU A 235 -41.96 -9.44 4.84
N LEU A 236 -40.89 -9.35 5.62
CA LEU A 236 -40.26 -10.52 6.24
C LEU A 236 -41.24 -11.27 7.15
N THR A 237 -41.96 -10.56 8.03
CA THR A 237 -42.94 -11.19 8.94
C THR A 237 -44.08 -11.85 8.19
N SER A 238 -44.51 -11.31 7.05
CA SER A 238 -45.53 -11.94 6.22
C SER A 238 -45.04 -13.23 5.59
N ILE A 239 -43.77 -13.30 5.18
CA ILE A 239 -43.20 -14.49 4.55
C ILE A 239 -43.04 -15.63 5.57
N ILE A 240 -42.55 -15.32 6.77
CA ILE A 240 -42.29 -16.33 7.81
C ILE A 240 -43.55 -16.73 8.58
N GLY A 241 -44.52 -15.82 8.72
CA GLY A 241 -45.73 -16.02 9.52
C GLY A 241 -46.72 -17.03 8.93
N ASP A 242 -46.64 -17.29 7.63
CA ASP A 242 -47.53 -18.22 6.92
C ASP A 242 -46.97 -19.66 6.86
N THR A 243 -46.10 -20.05 7.80
CA THR A 243 -45.36 -21.32 7.74
C THR A 243 -45.43 -22.11 9.05
N GLU A 244 -45.27 -23.44 8.95
CA GLU A 244 -45.12 -24.35 10.11
C GLU A 244 -43.65 -24.49 10.56
N ILE A 245 -42.73 -23.67 10.04
CA ILE A 245 -41.30 -23.78 10.30
C ILE A 245 -40.98 -23.22 11.69
N ASP A 246 -40.24 -23.99 12.49
CA ASP A 246 -39.70 -23.52 13.79
C ASP A 246 -38.39 -22.77 13.59
N TYR A 247 -38.42 -21.45 13.79
CA TYR A 247 -37.29 -20.55 13.59
C TYR A 247 -36.41 -20.33 14.84
N LYS A 248 -36.63 -21.08 15.93
CA LYS A 248 -36.05 -20.81 17.26
C LYS A 248 -34.54 -20.61 17.27
N TYR A 249 -33.79 -21.22 16.35
CA TYR A 249 -32.33 -21.14 16.27
C TYR A 249 -31.82 -20.49 14.97
N ASP A 250 -32.72 -19.90 14.18
CA ASP A 250 -32.40 -19.41 12.84
C ASP A 250 -32.25 -17.88 12.78
N PHE A 251 -32.58 -17.17 13.85
CA PHE A 251 -32.39 -15.71 13.97
C PHE A 251 -33.02 -14.89 12.83
N PRO A 252 -34.32 -15.04 12.53
CA PRO A 252 -34.97 -14.38 11.39
C PRO A 252 -34.80 -12.86 11.37
N ASP A 253 -34.81 -12.22 12.54
CA ASP A 253 -34.62 -10.77 12.69
C ASP A 253 -33.27 -10.26 12.17
N SER A 254 -32.28 -11.15 12.04
CA SER A 254 -30.95 -10.81 11.57
C SER A 254 -30.79 -10.95 10.05
N TRP A 255 -31.65 -11.69 9.35
CA TRP A 255 -31.39 -12.11 7.97
C TRP A 255 -31.30 -10.93 6.99
N ILE A 256 -32.18 -9.93 7.11
CA ILE A 256 -32.12 -8.72 6.27
C ILE A 256 -30.78 -7.99 6.48
N THR A 257 -30.34 -7.86 7.73
CA THR A 257 -29.07 -7.21 8.09
C THR A 257 -27.87 -7.98 7.55
N GLN A 258 -27.87 -9.31 7.71
CA GLN A 258 -26.84 -10.18 7.13
C GLN A 258 -26.81 -10.06 5.60
N ALA A 259 -27.96 -10.10 4.94
CA ALA A 259 -28.07 -9.95 3.49
C ALA A 259 -27.53 -8.61 3.01
N ARG A 260 -27.77 -7.51 3.74
CA ARG A 260 -27.18 -6.19 3.45
C ARG A 260 -25.67 -6.22 3.55
N PHE A 261 -25.10 -6.75 4.64
CA PHE A 261 -23.65 -6.83 4.77
C PHE A 261 -23.02 -7.65 3.65
N ILE A 262 -23.62 -8.80 3.29
CA ILE A 262 -23.12 -9.67 2.22
C ILE A 262 -23.23 -8.98 0.86
N TYR A 263 -24.39 -8.42 0.51
CA TYR A 263 -24.60 -7.79 -0.79
C TYR A 263 -23.70 -6.58 -1.03
N PHE A 264 -23.51 -5.74 0.00
CA PHE A 264 -22.64 -4.56 -0.04
C PHE A 264 -21.16 -4.89 0.24
N SER A 265 -20.79 -6.18 0.28
CA SER A 265 -19.42 -6.67 0.48
C SER A 265 -18.77 -6.21 1.79
N ASP A 266 -19.58 -5.97 2.84
CA ASP A 266 -19.15 -5.69 4.21
C ASP A 266 -18.92 -7.00 4.99
N TRP A 267 -17.95 -7.77 4.51
CA TRP A 267 -17.65 -9.11 5.02
C TRP A 267 -17.23 -9.13 6.49
N LEU A 268 -16.60 -8.06 6.97
CA LEU A 268 -16.15 -7.96 8.36
C LEU A 268 -17.35 -7.90 9.31
N ASN A 269 -18.33 -7.04 9.02
CA ASN A 269 -19.54 -6.95 9.84
C ASN A 269 -20.43 -8.18 9.68
N ALA A 270 -20.49 -8.78 8.49
CA ALA A 270 -21.17 -10.06 8.28
C ALA A 270 -20.59 -11.16 9.19
N VAL A 271 -19.27 -11.38 9.15
CA VAL A 271 -18.59 -12.41 9.96
C VAL A 271 -18.71 -12.11 11.45
N LYS A 272 -18.53 -10.86 11.89
CA LYS A 272 -18.69 -10.46 13.30
C LYS A 272 -20.10 -10.74 13.81
N LEU A 273 -21.12 -10.37 13.03
CA LEU A 273 -22.51 -10.65 13.38
C LEU A 273 -22.76 -12.15 13.51
N GLN A 274 -22.35 -12.95 12.52
CA GLN A 274 -22.53 -14.41 12.56
C GLN A 274 -21.81 -15.06 13.74
N ARG A 275 -20.57 -14.65 14.06
CA ARG A 275 -19.86 -15.11 15.26
C ARG A 275 -20.62 -14.77 16.55
N SER A 276 -21.25 -13.60 16.64
CA SER A 276 -22.07 -13.22 17.80
C SER A 276 -23.37 -14.03 17.92
N LEU A 277 -23.96 -14.42 16.79
CA LEU A 277 -25.13 -15.29 16.75
C LEU A 277 -24.75 -16.73 17.15
N SER A 278 -23.63 -17.25 16.64
CA SER A 278 -23.18 -18.62 16.90
C SER A 278 -22.60 -18.83 18.30
N ALA A 279 -22.01 -17.79 18.91
CA ALA A 279 -21.55 -17.82 20.31
C ALA A 279 -22.68 -18.09 21.31
N ASN A 280 -23.94 -17.77 20.95
CA ASN A 280 -25.10 -18.07 21.78
C ASN A 280 -25.58 -19.54 21.66
N ILE A 281 -25.00 -20.33 20.76
CA ILE A 281 -25.43 -21.71 20.44
C ILE A 281 -24.32 -22.74 20.68
N SER A 282 -23.05 -22.42 20.42
CA SER A 282 -21.95 -23.40 20.49
C SER A 282 -20.64 -22.81 21.04
N ASP A 283 -19.77 -23.66 21.61
CA ASP A 283 -18.42 -23.30 22.08
C ASP A 283 -17.47 -22.87 20.94
N SER A 284 -17.87 -23.06 19.68
CA SER A 284 -17.11 -22.71 18.47
C SER A 284 -17.51 -21.32 17.95
N ILE A 285 -16.62 -20.33 18.09
CA ILE A 285 -16.81 -18.94 17.62
C ILE A 285 -16.50 -18.84 16.10
N SER A 286 -17.07 -19.72 15.28
CA SER A 286 -16.90 -19.68 13.82
C SER A 286 -18.21 -19.36 13.13
N SER A 287 -18.20 -18.38 12.23
CA SER A 287 -19.36 -18.03 11.40
C SER A 287 -19.58 -19.02 10.25
N LYS A 288 -20.81 -19.06 9.73
CA LYS A 288 -21.15 -19.83 8.52
C LYS A 288 -20.29 -19.43 7.31
N ILE A 289 -20.08 -18.14 7.07
CA ILE A 289 -19.23 -17.65 5.97
C ILE A 289 -17.81 -18.23 6.07
N GLU A 290 -17.21 -18.22 7.26
CA GLU A 290 -15.87 -18.78 7.47
C GLU A 290 -15.83 -20.28 7.21
N LYS A 291 -16.85 -21.03 7.66
CA LYS A 291 -16.94 -22.49 7.46
C LYS A 291 -17.04 -22.85 5.99
N ILE A 292 -17.92 -22.17 5.24
CA ILE A 292 -18.09 -22.41 3.80
C ILE A 292 -16.81 -22.01 3.06
N ALA A 293 -16.23 -20.86 3.37
CA ALA A 293 -15.00 -20.39 2.72
C ALA A 293 -13.82 -21.33 2.96
N LYS A 294 -13.59 -21.79 4.21
CA LYS A 294 -12.52 -22.74 4.52
C LYS A 294 -12.71 -24.08 3.80
N ARG A 295 -13.95 -24.57 3.70
CA ARG A 295 -14.29 -25.78 2.95
C ARG A 295 -13.97 -25.62 1.46
N ASP A 296 -14.39 -24.51 0.86
CA ASP A 296 -14.29 -24.28 -0.57
C ASP A 296 -12.86 -23.93 -1.03
N LEU A 297 -12.10 -23.21 -0.19
CA LEU A 297 -10.75 -22.73 -0.51
C LEU A 297 -9.63 -23.66 -0.02
N MET A 298 -9.91 -24.57 0.92
CA MET A 298 -8.92 -25.44 1.56
C MET A 298 -7.71 -24.68 2.16
N GLU A 299 -7.90 -23.41 2.53
CA GLU A 299 -6.88 -22.52 3.07
C GLU A 299 -7.46 -21.66 4.19
N ASP A 300 -6.60 -21.12 5.07
CA ASP A 300 -7.02 -20.10 6.02
C ASP A 300 -7.40 -18.82 5.31
N ILE A 301 -8.50 -18.24 5.79
CA ILE A 301 -9.19 -17.10 5.20
C ILE A 301 -8.70 -15.76 5.75
N PHE A 302 -8.01 -15.75 6.91
CA PHE A 302 -7.47 -14.56 7.55
C PHE A 302 -5.99 -14.37 7.24
N ILE A 303 -5.54 -13.12 7.20
CA ILE A 303 -4.13 -12.76 6.99
C ILE A 303 -3.32 -13.01 8.28
N ILE A 304 -3.93 -12.86 9.45
CA ILE A 304 -3.37 -13.11 10.78
C ILE A 304 -4.44 -13.83 11.60
N ASP A 305 -4.05 -14.87 12.35
CA ASP A 305 -4.92 -15.62 13.27
C ASP A 305 -5.40 -14.78 14.46
#